data_AF-A0A317LPR8-F1
#
_entry.id   AF-A0A317LPR8-F1
#
_cell.length_a   1.000
_cell.length_b   1.000
_cell.length_c   1.000
_cell.angle_alpha   90.00
_cell.angle_beta   90.00
_cell.angle_gamma   90.00
#
_symmetry.space_group_name_H-M   'P 1'
#
loop_
_entity.id
_entity.type
_entity.pdbx_description
1 polymer ?
#
loop_
_entity_poly.entity_id
_entity_poly.type
_entity_poly.pdbx_seq_one_letter_code
_entity_poly.pdbx_strand_id
1 'polypeptide(L)'
;MSNAKYRNRSVTMKSKGKYVPMLLLGLLLWLAWQQQWWKGPQRQPRVSAPGNTSITETNHKKINTGNDPAALDRHAILKYTRHARCRMACRHVTEDEVVEILENGSVNTEKSNPHDEPCPTYALEGYSDEGQHLRVVFAPCEDTTSVVTCIDLDKDWACSCN
;
A
#
# COMPACT_ATOMS: atom_id res chain seq x y z
N MET A 1 -28.88 -2.50 -79.79
CA MET A 1 -27.61 -2.99 -79.21
C MET A 1 -27.02 -1.91 -78.31
N SER A 2 -26.94 -2.14 -76.99
CA SER A 2 -25.99 -1.47 -76.07
C SER A 2 -26.13 -2.06 -74.67
N ASN A 3 -25.11 -2.80 -74.24
CA ASN A 3 -24.98 -3.38 -72.90
C ASN A 3 -24.26 -2.37 -71.99
N ALA A 4 -24.90 -1.98 -70.88
CA ALA A 4 -24.26 -1.19 -69.84
C ALA A 4 -23.65 -2.11 -68.75
N LYS A 5 -22.37 -1.85 -68.48
CA LYS A 5 -21.41 -2.68 -67.76
C LYS A 5 -21.36 -2.25 -66.29
N TYR A 6 -21.90 -3.05 -65.37
CA TYR A 6 -21.74 -2.81 -63.93
C TYR A 6 -20.40 -3.41 -63.44
N ARG A 7 -19.47 -2.55 -63.02
CA ARG A 7 -18.16 -2.95 -62.45
C ARG A 7 -18.28 -3.12 -60.94
N ASN A 8 -18.25 -4.36 -60.44
CA ASN A 8 -17.94 -4.63 -59.04
C ASN A 8 -16.43 -4.54 -58.80
N ARG A 9 -15.99 -3.66 -57.90
CA ARG A 9 -14.63 -3.65 -57.35
C ARG A 9 -14.59 -4.59 -56.15
N SER A 10 -13.97 -5.75 -56.32
CA SER A 10 -13.57 -6.64 -55.23
C SER A 10 -12.35 -6.06 -54.52
N VAL A 11 -12.50 -5.74 -53.23
CA VAL A 11 -11.37 -5.41 -52.36
C VAL A 11 -10.70 -6.71 -51.95
N THR A 12 -9.54 -7.01 -52.53
CA THR A 12 -8.70 -8.15 -52.17
C THR A 12 -7.94 -7.85 -50.88
N MET A 13 -8.42 -8.40 -49.76
CA MET A 13 -7.64 -8.46 -48.51
C MET A 13 -6.52 -9.48 -48.67
N LYS A 14 -5.28 -9.00 -48.80
CA LYS A 14 -4.06 -9.82 -48.72
C LYS A 14 -3.92 -10.37 -47.30
N SER A 15 -4.13 -11.67 -47.16
CA SER A 15 -3.85 -12.44 -45.94
C SER A 15 -2.38 -12.27 -45.52
N LYS A 16 -2.15 -11.53 -44.42
CA LYS A 16 -0.89 -11.52 -43.67
C LYS A 16 -1.08 -12.31 -42.37
N GLY A 17 -1.47 -13.58 -42.50
CA GLY A 17 -1.84 -14.48 -41.39
C GLY A 17 -0.69 -15.04 -40.54
N LYS A 18 0.43 -14.34 -40.38
CA LYS A 18 1.55 -14.80 -39.52
C LYS A 18 1.71 -14.02 -38.22
N TYR A 19 1.24 -12.78 -38.20
CA TYR A 19 1.40 -11.89 -37.03
C TYR A 19 0.13 -11.74 -36.22
N VAL A 20 -1.02 -12.22 -36.72
CA VAL A 20 -2.30 -12.22 -35.99
C VAL A 20 -2.18 -12.87 -34.60
N PRO A 21 -1.60 -14.08 -34.44
CA PRO A 21 -1.45 -14.67 -33.10
C PRO A 21 -0.47 -13.90 -32.22
N MET A 22 0.61 -13.34 -32.79
CA MET A 22 1.62 -12.57 -32.05
C MET A 22 1.07 -11.22 -31.55
N LEU A 23 0.26 -10.53 -32.37
CA LEU A 23 -0.40 -9.29 -31.98
C LEU A 23 -1.47 -9.53 -30.91
N LEU A 24 -2.19 -10.65 -31.00
CA LEU A 24 -3.20 -11.02 -30.02
C LEU A 24 -2.56 -11.37 -28.66
N LEU A 25 -1.41 -12.05 -28.68
CA LEU A 25 -0.64 -12.38 -27.48
C LEU A 25 -0.01 -11.12 -26.85
N GLY A 26 0.50 -10.19 -27.67
CA GLY A 26 0.96 -8.87 -27.20
C GLY A 26 -0.16 -8.03 -26.61
N LEU A 27 -1.35 -8.03 -27.22
CA LEU A 27 -2.54 -7.34 -26.71
C LEU A 27 -3.02 -7.95 -25.38
N LEU A 28 -2.99 -9.28 -25.23
CA LEU A 28 -3.33 -9.95 -23.98
C LEU A 28 -2.35 -9.61 -22.85
N LEU A 29 -1.04 -9.59 -23.14
CA LEU A 29 -0.02 -9.17 -22.17
C LEU A 29 -0.16 -7.70 -21.79
N TRP A 30 -0.46 -6.82 -22.76
CA TRP A 30 -0.70 -5.40 -22.49
C TRP A 30 -1.98 -5.18 -21.68
N LEU A 31 -3.07 -5.89 -22.01
CA LEU A 31 -4.29 -5.85 -21.21
C LEU A 31 -4.02 -6.37 -19.80
N ALA A 32 -3.36 -7.52 -19.63
CA ALA A 32 -2.98 -8.06 -18.32
C ALA A 32 -2.15 -7.08 -17.49
N TRP A 33 -1.33 -6.23 -18.13
CA TRP A 33 -0.60 -5.16 -17.46
C TRP A 33 -1.47 -3.94 -17.11
N GLN A 34 -2.48 -3.62 -17.93
CA GLN A 34 -3.47 -2.57 -17.62
C GLN A 34 -4.51 -3.02 -16.58
N GLN A 35 -4.75 -4.33 -16.42
CA GLN A 35 -5.58 -4.85 -15.33
C GLN A 35 -4.70 -4.97 -14.08
N GLN A 36 -4.83 -3.99 -13.22
CA GLN A 36 -4.60 -4.00 -11.77
C GLN A 36 -5.29 -5.18 -11.04
N TRP A 37 -5.17 -6.43 -11.53
CA TRP A 37 -5.88 -7.61 -11.04
C TRP A 37 -5.36 -8.16 -9.72
N TRP A 38 -4.29 -7.60 -9.17
CA TRP A 38 -3.64 -8.07 -7.93
C TRP A 38 -4.22 -7.34 -6.73
N LYS A 39 -5.54 -7.18 -6.68
CA LYS A 39 -6.23 -6.86 -5.42
C LYS A 39 -6.49 -8.21 -4.76
N GLY A 40 -5.61 -8.58 -3.83
CA GLY A 40 -5.77 -9.75 -2.97
C GLY A 40 -7.15 -9.78 -2.30
N PRO A 41 -7.57 -10.93 -1.76
CA PRO A 41 -8.91 -11.10 -1.21
C PRO A 41 -9.15 -10.11 -0.04
N GLN A 42 -9.97 -9.08 -0.30
CA GLN A 42 -10.54 -8.24 0.73
C GLN A 42 -11.40 -9.11 1.65
N ARG A 43 -10.87 -9.44 2.83
CA ARG A 43 -11.69 -9.89 3.95
C ARG A 43 -12.53 -8.71 4.41
N GLN A 44 -13.80 -8.71 4.02
CA GLN A 44 -14.79 -7.77 4.54
C GLN A 44 -14.90 -7.94 6.06
N PRO A 45 -14.79 -6.87 6.87
CA PRO A 45 -15.26 -6.91 8.25
C PRO A 45 -16.78 -7.10 8.25
N ARG A 46 -17.28 -8.03 9.06
CA ARG A 46 -18.73 -8.13 9.31
C ARG A 46 -19.18 -6.86 10.01
N VAL A 47 -19.95 -6.05 9.29
CA VAL A 47 -20.69 -4.92 9.85
C VAL A 47 -21.83 -5.50 10.67
N SER A 48 -21.69 -5.46 12.00
CA SER A 48 -22.85 -5.57 12.89
C SER A 48 -23.61 -4.25 12.87
N ALA A 49 -24.92 -4.37 12.70
CA ALA A 49 -25.94 -3.35 12.44
C ALA A 49 -25.94 -2.11 13.37
N PRO A 50 -26.61 -1.01 12.97
CA PRO A 50 -26.54 0.27 13.65
C PRO A 50 -27.45 0.33 14.88
N GLY A 51 -26.86 0.63 16.03
CA GLY A 51 -27.56 1.18 17.18
C GLY A 51 -27.56 2.70 17.10
N ASN A 52 -28.71 3.26 16.81
CA ASN A 52 -29.06 4.67 16.94
C ASN A 52 -28.87 5.18 18.38
N THR A 53 -27.91 6.07 18.62
CA THR A 53 -28.02 7.01 19.75
C THR A 53 -27.38 8.35 19.40
N SER A 54 -28.18 9.38 19.65
CA SER A 54 -28.05 10.75 19.20
C SER A 54 -26.82 11.48 19.72
N ILE A 55 -26.48 12.50 18.94
CA ILE A 55 -25.45 13.51 19.10
C ILE A 55 -25.64 14.23 20.45
N THR A 56 -24.59 14.29 21.25
CA THR A 56 -24.34 15.45 22.12
C THR A 56 -22.88 15.82 21.98
N GLU A 57 -22.65 16.92 21.28
CA GLU A 57 -21.39 17.65 21.29
C GLU A 57 -21.07 18.11 22.71
N THR A 58 -19.83 17.89 23.09
CA THR A 58 -18.90 18.71 23.88
C THR A 58 -18.07 17.80 24.77
N ASN A 59 -16.83 18.23 24.98
CA ASN A 59 -15.85 17.65 25.91
C ASN A 59 -14.94 16.57 25.31
N HIS A 60 -13.76 17.02 24.86
CA HIS A 60 -12.45 16.44 25.12
C HIS A 60 -12.47 14.98 25.60
N LYS A 61 -12.95 14.07 24.76
CA LYS A 61 -12.96 12.66 25.09
C LYS A 61 -11.56 12.15 24.82
N LYS A 62 -10.75 12.19 25.88
CA LYS A 62 -9.63 11.27 26.09
C LYS A 62 -10.18 9.86 25.85
N ILE A 63 -10.13 9.40 24.61
CA ILE A 63 -10.53 8.04 24.29
C ILE A 63 -9.41 7.18 24.86
N ASN A 64 -9.78 6.31 25.79
CA ASN A 64 -8.94 5.17 26.16
C ASN A 64 -8.91 4.20 24.97
N THR A 65 -8.31 4.63 23.85
CA THR A 65 -7.95 3.84 22.66
C THR A 65 -6.47 3.47 22.74
N GLY A 66 -5.98 3.12 23.94
CA GLY A 66 -4.57 2.77 24.12
C GLY A 66 -4.13 1.55 23.30
N ASN A 67 -5.10 0.71 22.89
CA ASN A 67 -4.82 -0.63 22.38
C ASN A 67 -5.36 -0.91 20.97
N ASP A 68 -6.03 0.05 20.31
CA ASP A 68 -6.57 -0.17 18.96
C ASP A 68 -5.53 0.27 17.92
N PRO A 69 -4.96 -0.64 17.11
CA PRO A 69 -4.09 -0.27 15.99
C PRO A 69 -4.73 0.69 14.98
N ALA A 70 -6.06 0.78 14.93
CA ALA A 70 -6.76 1.78 14.12
C ALA A 70 -6.72 3.20 14.70
N ALA A 71 -6.24 3.38 15.94
CA ALA A 71 -6.14 4.68 16.62
C ALA A 71 -4.78 5.38 16.42
N LEU A 72 -3.87 4.81 15.64
CA LEU A 72 -2.62 5.48 15.25
C LEU A 72 -2.94 6.73 14.40
N ASP A 73 -2.51 7.90 14.86
CA ASP A 73 -2.59 9.12 14.06
C ASP A 73 -1.59 9.05 12.90
N ARG A 74 -2.12 8.94 11.67
CA ARG A 74 -1.36 8.80 10.43
C ARG A 74 -0.74 10.11 9.94
N HIS A 75 -1.08 11.23 10.55
CA HIS A 75 -0.53 12.55 10.22
C HIS A 75 0.28 13.15 11.38
N ALA A 76 0.64 12.32 12.36
CA ALA A 76 1.43 12.75 13.51
C ALA A 76 2.83 13.23 13.10
N ILE A 77 3.38 14.16 13.87
CA ILE A 77 4.76 14.60 13.71
C ILE A 77 5.70 13.45 14.07
N LEU A 78 6.53 13.04 13.11
CA LEU A 78 7.48 11.96 13.28
C LEU A 78 8.77 12.41 13.97
N LYS A 79 9.21 11.62 14.95
CA LYS A 79 10.56 11.68 15.53
C LYS A 79 11.28 10.38 15.26
N TYR A 80 12.54 10.43 14.86
CA TYR A 80 13.30 9.23 14.53
C TYR A 80 14.26 8.88 15.65
N THR A 81 14.16 7.66 16.16
CA THR A 81 15.15 7.15 17.13
C THR A 81 16.52 6.96 16.47
N ARG A 82 17.59 6.88 17.28
CA ARG A 82 18.93 6.55 16.77
C ARG A 82 18.96 5.23 16.00
N HIS A 83 18.22 4.23 16.50
CA HIS A 83 18.15 2.92 15.88
C HIS A 83 17.44 2.96 14.51
N ALA A 84 16.32 3.68 14.42
CA ALA A 84 15.64 3.93 13.14
C ALA A 84 16.57 4.62 12.15
N ARG A 85 17.23 5.73 12.54
CA ARG A 85 18.17 6.45 11.67
C ARG A 85 19.28 5.55 11.14
N CYS A 86 19.87 4.72 11.99
CA CYS A 86 20.90 3.77 11.57
C CYS A 86 20.36 2.76 10.55
N ARG A 87 19.19 2.19 10.82
CA ARG A 87 18.59 1.17 9.95
C ARG A 87 18.10 1.73 8.63
N MET A 88 17.56 2.95 8.63
CA MET A 88 17.19 3.70 7.43
C MET A 88 18.41 3.89 6.54
N ALA A 89 19.49 4.46 7.09
CA ALA A 89 20.72 4.69 6.34
C ALA A 89 21.34 3.39 5.78
N CYS A 90 21.33 2.31 6.58
CA CYS A 90 21.89 1.02 6.16
C CYS A 90 21.06 0.32 5.06
N ARG A 91 19.74 0.55 5.02
CA ARG A 91 18.80 -0.10 4.08
C ARG A 91 18.35 0.82 2.96
N HIS A 92 18.92 2.01 2.88
CA HIS A 92 18.56 3.09 1.95
C HIS A 92 17.09 3.52 2.00
N VAL A 93 16.47 3.44 3.19
CA VAL A 93 15.09 3.88 3.41
C VAL A 93 15.07 5.38 3.68
N THR A 94 14.26 6.12 2.94
CA THR A 94 14.11 7.58 3.06
C THR A 94 13.04 7.97 4.09
N GLU A 95 12.96 9.25 4.44
CA GLU A 95 11.87 9.75 5.30
C GLU A 95 10.52 9.70 4.60
N ASP A 96 10.49 10.00 3.30
CA ASP A 96 9.27 10.00 2.49
C ASP A 96 8.66 8.60 2.45
N GLU A 97 9.47 7.55 2.23
CA GLU A 97 9.00 6.16 2.30
C GLU A 97 8.46 5.79 3.70
N VAL A 98 9.05 6.31 4.78
CA VAL A 98 8.52 6.08 6.13
C VAL A 98 7.14 6.74 6.29
N VAL A 99 6.96 7.94 5.75
CA VAL A 99 5.67 8.64 5.76
C VAL A 99 4.64 7.89 4.91
N GLU A 100 5.01 7.42 3.72
CA GLU A 100 4.15 6.60 2.87
C GLU A 100 3.65 5.34 3.61
N ILE A 101 4.52 4.66 4.36
CA ILE A 101 4.12 3.51 5.16
C ILE A 101 3.22 3.93 6.34
N LEU A 102 3.44 5.09 6.96
CA LEU A 102 2.54 5.60 7.99
C LEU A 102 1.13 5.88 7.42
N GLU A 103 1.04 6.44 6.21
CA GLU A 103 -0.23 6.80 5.57
C GLU A 103 -0.96 5.59 5.00
N ASN A 104 -0.27 4.73 4.26
CA ASN A 104 -0.87 3.69 3.42
C ASN A 104 -0.63 2.27 3.94
N GLY A 105 0.29 2.11 4.89
CA GLY A 105 0.66 0.81 5.44
C GLY A 105 -0.47 0.13 6.21
N SER A 106 -0.50 -1.19 6.09
CA SER A 106 -1.42 -2.07 6.82
C SER A 106 -0.81 -2.45 8.17
N VAL A 107 -1.60 -2.41 9.25
CA VAL A 107 -1.08 -2.76 10.57
C VAL A 107 -0.89 -4.27 10.67
N ASN A 108 0.32 -4.70 11.00
CA ASN A 108 0.62 -6.07 11.39
C ASN A 108 0.43 -6.22 12.91
N THR A 109 -0.71 -6.78 13.32
CA THR A 109 -1.03 -6.99 14.74
C THR A 109 -0.14 -8.02 15.42
N GLU A 110 0.47 -8.96 14.68
CA GLU A 110 1.41 -9.94 15.23
C GLU A 110 2.75 -9.30 15.60
N LYS A 111 3.15 -8.24 14.89
CA LYS A 111 4.40 -7.51 15.12
C LYS A 111 4.21 -6.21 15.90
N SER A 112 2.99 -5.90 16.29
CA SER A 112 2.64 -4.76 17.14
C SER A 112 2.53 -5.20 18.60
N ASN A 113 2.84 -4.30 19.53
CA ASN A 113 2.55 -4.49 20.95
C ASN A 113 1.80 -3.26 21.48
N PRO A 114 0.46 -3.27 21.47
CA PRO A 114 -0.35 -2.15 21.96
C PRO A 114 -0.26 -1.94 23.48
N HIS A 115 0.39 -2.84 24.23
CA HIS A 115 0.62 -2.71 25.67
C HIS A 115 2.09 -2.43 25.99
N ASP A 116 2.88 -2.02 25.01
CA ASP A 116 4.29 -1.69 25.20
C ASP A 116 4.46 -0.42 26.03
N GLU A 117 5.57 -0.34 26.75
CA GLU A 117 5.90 0.77 27.63
C GLU A 117 7.23 1.42 27.20
N PRO A 118 7.36 2.76 27.26
CA PRO A 118 6.41 3.73 27.80
C PRO A 118 5.28 4.12 26.83
N CYS A 119 5.38 3.74 25.56
CA CYS A 119 4.37 4.00 24.55
C CYS A 119 4.08 2.68 23.80
N PRO A 120 2.83 2.44 23.36
CA PRO A 120 2.50 1.27 22.56
C PRO A 120 3.29 1.27 21.25
N THR A 121 3.52 0.09 20.68
CA THR A 121 4.22 -0.05 19.39
C THR A 121 3.32 -0.68 18.32
N TYR A 122 3.32 -0.07 17.14
CA TYR A 122 2.54 -0.50 15.99
C TYR A 122 3.43 -0.72 14.78
N ALA A 123 3.46 -1.95 14.26
CA ALA A 123 4.18 -2.31 13.06
C ALA A 123 3.26 -2.16 11.84
N LEU A 124 3.60 -1.25 10.92
CA LEU A 124 2.91 -1.10 9.66
C LEU A 124 3.75 -1.69 8.53
N GLU A 125 3.10 -2.38 7.60
CA GLU A 125 3.70 -3.01 6.43
C GLU A 125 3.07 -2.52 5.14
N GLY A 126 3.92 -2.26 4.15
CA GLY A 126 3.48 -1.82 2.82
C GLY A 126 4.66 -1.71 1.86
N TYR A 127 4.33 -1.38 0.61
CA TYR A 127 5.32 -1.04 -0.40
C TYR A 127 5.44 0.49 -0.48
N SER A 128 6.67 1.01 -0.54
CA SER A 128 6.90 2.40 -0.94
C SER A 128 6.59 2.60 -2.43
N ASP A 129 6.46 3.86 -2.84
CA ASP A 129 6.28 4.25 -4.25
C ASP A 129 7.46 3.81 -5.13
N GLU A 130 8.66 3.68 -4.54
CA GLU A 130 9.86 3.14 -5.19
C GLU A 130 9.90 1.59 -5.22
N GLY A 131 8.92 0.94 -4.59
CA GLY A 131 8.73 -0.51 -4.61
C GLY A 131 9.45 -1.28 -3.52
N GLN A 132 9.99 -0.62 -2.49
CA GLN A 132 10.61 -1.31 -1.36
C GLN A 132 9.53 -1.82 -0.40
N HIS A 133 9.56 -3.12 -0.07
CA HIS A 133 8.64 -3.71 0.90
C HIS A 133 9.13 -3.48 2.32
N LEU A 134 8.46 -2.59 3.04
CA LEU A 134 8.91 -2.08 4.32
C LEU A 134 7.98 -2.50 5.46
N ARG A 135 8.58 -2.84 6.60
CA ARG A 135 7.92 -2.80 7.91
C ARG A 135 8.52 -1.68 8.72
N VAL A 136 7.69 -0.73 9.13
CA VAL A 136 8.07 0.37 10.01
C VAL A 136 7.34 0.25 11.34
N VAL A 137 8.08 0.35 12.45
CA VAL A 137 7.50 0.32 13.79
C VAL A 137 7.38 1.74 14.33
N PHE A 138 6.15 2.14 14.61
CA PHE A 138 5.78 3.44 15.15
C PHE A 138 5.38 3.32 16.62
N ALA A 139 5.81 4.27 17.44
CA ALA A 139 5.42 4.39 18.84
C ALA A 139 4.75 5.76 19.04
N PRO A 140 3.41 5.85 18.97
CA PRO A 140 2.69 7.08 19.24
C PRO A 140 2.80 7.41 20.74
N CYS A 141 3.47 8.52 21.05
CA CYS A 141 3.48 9.14 22.36
C CYS A 141 2.68 10.46 22.27
N GLU A 142 2.35 11.09 23.40
CA GLU A 142 1.37 12.19 23.51
C GLU A 142 1.29 13.13 22.30
N ASP A 143 2.37 13.85 21.97
CA ASP A 143 2.36 14.86 20.90
C ASP A 143 3.08 14.43 19.62
N THR A 144 3.79 13.29 19.65
CA THR A 144 4.65 12.88 18.53
C THR A 144 4.73 11.37 18.42
N THR A 145 4.85 10.88 17.19
CA THR A 145 5.04 9.46 16.90
C THR A 145 6.52 9.18 16.66
N SER A 146 7.10 8.31 17.48
CA SER A 146 8.49 7.91 17.32
C SER A 146 8.60 6.76 16.33
N VAL A 147 9.47 6.89 15.32
CA VAL A 147 9.89 5.80 14.44
C VAL A 147 10.98 5.02 15.16
N VAL A 148 10.65 3.79 15.57
CA VAL A 148 11.51 2.93 16.37
C VAL A 148 12.50 2.17 15.47
N THR A 149 12.02 1.60 14.37
CA THR A 149 12.85 0.82 13.45
C THR A 149 12.21 0.74 12.07
N CYS A 150 13.05 0.58 11.05
CA CYS A 150 12.64 0.32 9.66
C CYS A 150 13.31 -0.97 9.20
N ILE A 151 12.53 -1.86 8.57
CA ILE A 151 12.95 -3.19 8.15
C ILE A 151 12.54 -3.38 6.69
N ASP A 152 13.49 -3.73 5.84
CA ASP A 152 13.23 -4.26 4.51
C ASP A 152 12.83 -5.73 4.66
N LEU A 153 11.67 -6.10 4.16
CA LEU A 153 11.10 -7.45 4.29
C LEU A 153 11.55 -8.39 3.17
N ASP A 154 12.04 -7.85 2.06
CA ASP A 154 12.42 -8.62 0.88
C ASP A 154 13.95 -8.82 0.79
N LYS A 155 14.72 -7.98 1.49
CA LYS A 155 16.18 -8.05 1.49
C LYS A 155 16.77 -8.00 2.90
N ASP A 156 17.70 -8.92 3.15
CA ASP A 156 18.54 -8.88 4.35
C ASP A 156 19.76 -7.97 4.13
N TRP A 157 20.01 -7.11 5.11
CA TRP A 157 21.08 -6.12 5.08
C TRP A 157 21.96 -6.30 6.32
N ALA A 158 23.27 -6.51 6.10
CA ALA A 158 24.23 -6.61 7.18
C ALA A 158 24.50 -5.24 7.81
N CYS A 159 23.72 -4.90 8.84
CA CYS A 159 23.81 -3.63 9.55
C CYS A 159 24.38 -3.78 10.96
N SER A 160 25.36 -2.95 11.31
CA SER A 160 25.91 -2.86 12.68
C SER A 160 25.24 -1.72 13.47
N CYS A 161 23.93 -1.83 13.70
CA CYS A 161 23.15 -0.84 14.45
C CYS A 161 22.94 -1.31 15.89
N ASN A 162 23.48 -0.55 16.86
CA ASN A 162 23.25 -0.73 18.30
C ASN A 162 22.37 0.40 18.84
#